data_AF-A0A5P1EI62-F1
#
_entry.id   AF-A0A5P1EI62-F1
#
_cell.length_a   1.000
_cell.length_b   1.000
_cell.length_c   1.000
_cell.angle_alpha   90.00
_cell.angle_beta   90.00
_cell.angle_gamma   90.00
#
_symmetry.space_group_name_H-M   'P 1'
#
loop_
_entity.id
_entity.type
_entity.pdbx_description
1 polymer ?
#
loop_
_entity_poly.entity_id
_entity_poly.type
_entity_poly.pdbx_seq_one_letter_code
_entity_poly.pdbx_strand_id
1 'polypeptide(L)'
;MVGHGHAIPLEVVGTMIEMADVAWNALEHRRERKEIAVEEEEVLHLKSENERLKEVLAENLAVLEKISQISSLSKDCPSDLYARLEAAVDSSSFLTKIESLIAAICTP
;
A
#
# COMPACT_ATOMS: atom_id res chain seq x y z
N MET A 1 7.63 -69.54 32.69
CA MET A 1 6.57 -68.53 32.67
C MET A 1 6.30 -68.18 31.22
N VAL A 2 5.23 -68.72 30.63
CA VAL A 2 4.81 -68.38 29.26
C VAL A 2 3.96 -67.12 29.37
N GLY A 3 4.43 -66.01 28.80
CA GLY A 3 3.64 -64.78 28.74
C GLY A 3 2.54 -64.94 27.69
N HIS A 4 1.28 -64.94 28.13
CA HIS A 4 0.15 -64.75 27.22
C HIS A 4 0.20 -63.31 26.70
N GLY A 5 0.85 -63.12 25.56
CA GLY A 5 0.74 -61.87 24.80
C GLY A 5 -0.73 -61.67 24.43
N HIS A 6 -1.34 -60.60 24.96
CA HIS A 6 -2.69 -60.18 24.58
C HIS A 6 -2.63 -59.70 23.12
N ALA A 7 -2.94 -60.59 22.18
CA ALA A 7 -3.06 -60.24 20.77
C ALA A 7 -4.43 -59.58 20.54
N ILE A 8 -4.43 -58.38 19.96
CA ILE A 8 -5.67 -57.70 19.57
C ILE A 8 -6.25 -58.47 18.37
N PRO A 9 -7.53 -58.87 18.39
CA PRO A 9 -8.17 -59.54 17.26
C PRO A 9 -8.14 -58.67 15.99
N LEU A 10 -7.92 -59.27 14.82
CA LEU A 10 -7.86 -58.54 13.54
C LEU A 10 -9.14 -57.77 13.21
N GLU A 11 -10.30 -58.26 13.64
CA GLU A 11 -11.58 -57.56 13.48
C GLU A 11 -11.59 -56.23 14.24
N VAL A 12 -11.05 -56.22 15.47
CA VAL A 12 -10.90 -55.00 16.28
C VAL A 12 -9.95 -54.03 15.59
N VAL A 13 -8.86 -54.53 15.00
CA VAL A 13 -7.93 -53.71 14.21
C VAL A 13 -8.63 -53.10 12.98
N GLY A 14 -9.46 -53.87 12.27
CA GLY A 14 -10.24 -53.38 11.13
C GLY A 14 -11.18 -52.25 11.51
N THR A 15 -11.97 -52.42 12.58
CA THR A 15 -12.84 -51.37 13.08
C THR A 15 -12.07 -50.14 13.56
N MET A 16 -10.89 -50.32 14.17
CA MET A 16 -10.04 -49.18 14.57
C MET A 16 -9.54 -48.38 13.37
N ILE A 17 -9.21 -49.03 12.25
CA ILE A 17 -8.81 -48.34 11.02
C ILE A 17 -10.00 -47.56 10.44
N GLU A 18 -11.18 -48.16 10.38
CA GLU A 18 -12.40 -47.48 9.90
C GLU A 18 -12.76 -46.28 10.79
N MET A 19 -12.68 -46.43 12.12
CA MET A 19 -12.91 -45.32 13.04
C MET A 19 -11.85 -44.22 12.89
N ALA A 20 -10.58 -44.59 12.63
CA ALA A 20 -9.52 -43.63 12.39
C ALA A 20 -9.76 -42.85 11.09
N ASP A 21 -10.21 -43.51 10.03
CA ASP A 21 -10.55 -42.87 8.74
C ASP A 21 -11.73 -41.90 8.88
N VAL A 22 -12.80 -42.32 9.55
CA VAL A 22 -13.96 -41.45 9.83
C VAL A 22 -13.56 -40.26 10.71
N ALA A 23 -12.75 -40.48 11.74
CA ALA A 23 -12.28 -39.42 12.62
C ALA A 23 -11.35 -38.43 11.86
N TRP A 24 -10.50 -38.94 10.97
CA TRP A 24 -9.63 -38.13 10.14
C TRP A 24 -10.44 -37.29 9.15
N ASN A 25 -11.40 -37.89 8.44
CA ASN A 25 -12.25 -37.18 7.50
C ASN A 25 -13.10 -36.10 8.20
N ALA A 26 -13.58 -36.36 9.41
CA ALA A 26 -14.29 -35.36 10.21
C ALA A 26 -13.39 -34.18 10.62
N LEU A 27 -12.12 -34.44 10.94
CA LEU A 27 -11.14 -33.41 11.25
C LEU A 27 -10.81 -32.56 10.03
N GLU A 28 -10.61 -33.20 8.87
CA GLU A 28 -10.30 -32.55 7.61
C GLU A 28 -11.41 -31.58 7.21
N HIS A 29 -12.67 -32.03 7.21
CA HIS A 29 -13.82 -31.16 6.95
C HIS A 29 -14.00 -30.02 7.95
N ARG A 30 -13.51 -30.17 9.19
CA ARG A 30 -13.49 -29.07 10.16
C ARG A 30 -12.39 -28.05 9.82
N ARG A 31 -11.23 -28.52 9.36
CA ARG A 31 -10.12 -27.67 8.91
C ARG A 31 -10.54 -26.85 7.69
N GLU A 32 -11.09 -27.50 6.67
CA GLU A 32 -11.59 -26.84 5.45
C GLU A 32 -12.62 -25.75 5.78
N ARG A 33 -13.62 -26.05 6.63
CA ARG A 33 -14.60 -25.04 7.04
C ARG A 33 -14.00 -23.87 7.81
N LYS A 34 -12.96 -24.11 8.61
CA LYS A 34 -12.25 -23.05 9.32
C LYS A 34 -11.46 -22.18 8.34
N GLU A 35 -10.82 -22.78 7.35
CA GLU A 35 -10.11 -22.06 6.29
C GLU A 35 -11.06 -21.20 5.46
N ILE A 36 -12.19 -21.76 5.03
CA ILE A 36 -13.23 -20.99 4.32
C ILE A 36 -13.72 -19.81 5.17
N ALA A 37 -13.97 -20.01 6.46
CA ALA A 37 -14.42 -18.93 7.34
C ALA A 37 -13.37 -17.80 7.49
N VAL A 38 -12.08 -18.15 7.54
CA VAL A 38 -10.99 -17.18 7.58
C VAL A 38 -10.87 -16.43 6.25
N GLU A 39 -10.99 -17.12 5.12
CA GLU A 39 -11.00 -16.48 3.80
C GLU A 39 -12.20 -15.54 3.63
N GLU A 40 -13.39 -15.92 4.10
CA GLU A 40 -14.58 -15.06 4.07
C GLU A 40 -14.39 -13.78 4.90
N GLU A 41 -13.82 -13.90 6.10
CA GLU A 41 -13.49 -12.75 6.96
C GLU A 41 -12.48 -11.82 6.28
N GLU A 42 -11.42 -12.37 5.66
CA GLU A 42 -10.43 -11.59 4.92
C GLU A 42 -11.06 -10.88 3.71
N VAL A 43 -11.94 -11.55 2.97
CA VAL A 43 -12.66 -10.94 1.84
C VAL A 43 -13.56 -9.79 2.31
N LEU A 44 -14.25 -9.93 3.44
CA LEU A 44 -15.06 -8.85 4.00
C LEU A 44 -14.20 -7.67 4.45
N HIS A 45 -13.08 -7.95 5.11
CA HIS A 45 -12.10 -6.92 5.49
C HIS A 45 -11.57 -6.18 4.25
N LEU A 46 -11.10 -6.89 3.24
CA LEU A 46 -10.59 -6.30 1.99
C LEU A 46 -11.65 -5.46 1.27
N LYS A 47 -12.92 -5.88 1.27
CA LYS A 47 -14.02 -5.08 0.72
C LYS A 47 -14.24 -3.79 1.48
N SER A 48 -14.27 -3.85 2.83
CA SER A 48 -14.43 -2.64 3.65
C SER A 48 -13.27 -1.66 3.45
N GLU A 49 -12.04 -2.16 3.38
CA GLU A 49 -10.86 -1.34 3.17
C GLU A 49 -10.84 -0.74 1.76
N ASN A 50 -11.28 -1.48 0.74
CA ASN A 50 -11.43 -0.96 -0.61
C ASN A 50 -12.44 0.19 -0.67
N GLU A 51 -13.57 0.07 0.04
CA GLU A 51 -14.58 1.14 0.14
C GLU A 51 -13.98 2.39 0.78
N ARG A 52 -13.30 2.23 1.92
CA ARG A 52 -12.59 3.33 2.61
C ARG A 52 -11.54 3.99 1.71
N LEU A 53 -10.78 3.22 0.95
CA LEU A 53 -9.77 3.74 0.01
C LEU A 53 -10.41 4.53 -1.14
N LYS A 54 -11.58 4.12 -1.63
CA LYS A 54 -12.33 4.90 -2.64
C LYS A 54 -12.80 6.24 -2.10
N GLU A 55 -13.27 6.28 -0.85
CA GLU A 55 -13.65 7.54 -0.18
C GLU A 55 -12.45 8.49 -0.09
N VAL A 56 -11.31 8.00 0.41
CA VAL A 56 -10.06 8.78 0.49
C VAL A 56 -9.61 9.26 -0.88
N LEU A 57 -9.71 8.42 -1.91
CA LEU A 57 -9.37 8.80 -3.28
C LEU A 57 -10.29 9.92 -3.79
N ALA A 58 -11.58 9.85 -3.53
CA ALA A 58 -12.54 10.88 -3.92
C ALA A 58 -12.22 12.23 -3.24
N GLU A 59 -11.88 12.22 -1.95
CA GLU A 59 -11.43 13.41 -1.22
C GLU A 59 -10.15 14.00 -1.83
N ASN A 60 -9.16 13.17 -2.10
CA ASN A 60 -7.90 13.59 -2.71
C ASN A 60 -8.11 14.21 -4.09
N LEU A 61 -8.96 13.59 -4.93
CA LEU A 61 -9.30 14.13 -6.25
C LEU A 61 -9.98 15.50 -6.13
N ALA A 62 -10.88 15.70 -5.17
CA ALA A 62 -11.52 17.00 -4.95
C ALA A 62 -10.52 18.08 -4.51
N VAL A 63 -9.50 17.73 -3.72
CA VAL A 63 -8.41 18.64 -3.36
C VAL A 63 -7.55 18.98 -4.58
N LEU A 64 -7.17 17.97 -5.38
CA LEU A 64 -6.39 18.18 -6.60
C LEU A 64 -7.13 19.04 -7.62
N GLU A 65 -8.44 18.83 -7.77
CA GLU A 65 -9.28 19.67 -8.63
C GLU A 65 -9.27 21.12 -8.15
N LYS A 66 -9.46 21.37 -6.85
CA LYS A 66 -9.35 22.72 -6.28
C LYS A 66 -7.97 23.33 -6.55
N ILE A 67 -6.89 22.58 -6.37
CA ILE A 67 -5.53 23.05 -6.67
C ILE A 67 -5.39 23.39 -8.16
N SER A 68 -5.92 22.56 -9.05
CA SER A 68 -5.89 22.83 -10.50
C SER A 68 -6.66 24.09 -10.89
N GLN A 69 -7.75 24.40 -10.16
CA GLN A 69 -8.55 25.60 -10.35
C GLN A 69 -7.92 26.84 -9.71
N ILE A 70 -7.00 26.68 -8.75
CA ILE A 70 -6.13 27.76 -8.28
C ILE A 70 -5.14 28.05 -9.41
N SER A 71 -5.60 28.91 -10.33
CA SER A 71 -4.83 29.42 -11.45
C SER A 71 -3.72 30.36 -10.95
N SER A 72 -2.70 29.82 -10.29
CA SER A 72 -1.47 30.52 -9.95
C SER A 72 -0.47 30.61 -11.10
N LEU A 73 -0.81 30.12 -12.31
CA LEU A 73 0.06 30.15 -13.48
C LEU A 73 -0.49 30.87 -14.73
N SER A 74 -1.75 31.30 -14.76
CA SER A 74 -2.35 31.77 -16.02
C SER A 74 -3.00 33.16 -16.01
N LYS A 75 -3.12 33.85 -14.87
CA LYS A 75 -3.71 35.21 -14.84
C LYS A 75 -2.77 36.31 -14.33
N ASP A 76 -1.81 35.96 -13.47
CA ASP A 76 -0.82 36.91 -12.94
C ASP A 76 0.59 36.75 -13.54
N CYS A 77 0.77 35.83 -14.50
CA CYS A 77 2.03 35.67 -15.22
C CYS A 77 2.00 36.58 -16.45
N PRO A 78 2.68 37.74 -16.43
CA PRO A 78 2.64 38.65 -17.55
C PRO A 78 3.30 37.98 -18.75
N SER A 79 2.73 38.15 -19.94
CA SER A 79 3.19 37.49 -21.17
C SER A 79 4.64 37.84 -21.53
N ASP A 80 5.17 38.93 -20.98
CA ASP A 80 6.52 39.43 -21.17
C ASP A 80 7.51 39.00 -20.07
N LEU A 81 7.12 38.12 -19.12
CA LEU A 81 7.95 37.72 -17.99
C LEU A 81 9.31 37.16 -18.44
N TYR A 82 9.31 36.30 -19.45
CA TYR A 82 10.54 35.73 -20.02
C TYR A 82 11.46 36.83 -20.55
N ALA A 83 10.92 37.74 -21.37
CA ALA A 83 11.68 38.86 -21.93
C ALA A 83 12.19 39.83 -20.84
N ARG A 84 11.41 40.05 -19.77
CA ARG A 84 11.81 40.88 -18.63
C ARG A 84 12.92 40.23 -17.80
N LEU A 85 12.87 38.91 -17.62
CA LEU A 85 13.94 38.17 -16.94
C LEU A 85 15.23 38.19 -17.77
N GLU A 86 15.12 37.94 -19.07
CA GLU A 86 16.23 38.02 -20.02
C GLU A 86 16.87 39.42 -20.00
N ALA A 87 16.08 40.48 -20.15
CA ALA A 87 16.57 41.86 -20.09
C ALA A 87 17.16 42.25 -18.72
N ALA A 88 16.61 41.71 -17.62
CA ALA A 88 17.13 41.99 -16.28
C ALA A 88 18.49 41.33 -16.05
N VAL A 89 18.67 40.08 -16.51
CA VAL A 89 19.94 39.34 -16.44
C VAL A 89 20.99 39.96 -17.34
N ASP A 90 20.61 40.39 -18.55
CA ASP A 90 21.50 41.08 -19.49
C ASP A 90 21.80 42.53 -19.10
N SER A 91 21.12 43.07 -18.08
CA SER A 91 21.38 44.43 -17.63
C SER A 91 22.78 44.54 -17.01
N SER A 92 23.52 45.58 -17.40
CA SER A 92 24.83 45.86 -16.81
C SER A 92 24.75 45.98 -15.29
N SER A 93 23.64 46.53 -14.77
CA SER A 93 23.38 46.66 -13.33
C SER A 93 23.31 45.32 -12.58
N PHE A 94 22.85 44.26 -13.24
CA PHE A 94 22.80 42.92 -12.67
C PHE A 94 24.19 42.31 -12.59
N LEU A 95 24.97 42.40 -13.67
CA LEU A 95 26.38 41.98 -13.68
C LEU A 95 27.20 42.72 -12.63
N THR A 96 27.06 44.06 -12.52
CA THR A 96 27.80 44.84 -11.51
C THR A 96 27.46 44.42 -10.08
N LYS A 97 26.20 44.03 -9.82
CA LYS A 97 25.79 43.50 -8.51
C LYS A 97 26.38 42.13 -8.24
N ILE A 98 26.40 41.25 -9.24
CA ILE A 98 27.03 39.91 -9.14
C ILE A 98 28.53 40.08 -8.86
N GLU A 99 29.22 40.94 -9.61
CA GLU A 99 30.65 41.22 -9.43
C GLU A 99 30.95 41.83 -8.06
N SER A 100 30.12 42.77 -7.59
CA SER A 100 30.25 43.35 -6.25
C SER A 100 30.04 42.32 -5.14
N LEU A 101 29.07 41.41 -5.31
CA LEU A 101 28.81 40.32 -4.37
C LEU A 101 29.99 39.33 -4.35
N ILE A 102 30.52 38.95 -5.51
CA ILE A 102 31.69 38.08 -5.63
C ILE A 102 32.90 38.75 -4.98
N ALA A 103 33.13 40.05 -5.23
CA ALA A 103 34.20 40.80 -4.61
C ALA A 103 34.09 40.80 -3.08
N ALA A 104 32.88 41.01 -2.54
CA ALA A 104 32.64 40.98 -1.09
C ALA A 104 32.84 39.59 -0.46
N ILE A 105 32.59 38.51 -1.21
CA ILE A 105 32.78 37.13 -0.76
C ILE A 105 34.25 36.69 -0.89
N CYS A 106 34.98 37.22 -1.88
CA CYS A 106 36.36 36.82 -2.19
C CYS A 106 37.43 37.71 -1.54
N THR A 107 37.09 38.82 -0.90
CA THR A 107 38.02 39.57 -0.04
C THR A 107 38.12 38.89 1.34
N PRO A 108 39.34 38.51 1.80
CA PRO A 108 39.57 37.84 3.09
C PRO A 108 39.27 38.70 4.32
#